data_AF-A0ABD2GCC8-F1
#
_entry.id   AF-A0ABD2GCC8-F1
#
_cell.length_a   1.000
_cell.length_b   1.000
_cell.length_c   1.000
_cell.angle_alpha   90.00
_cell.angle_beta   90.00
_cell.angle_gamma   90.00
#
_symmetry.space_group_name_H-M   'P 1'
#
loop_
_entity.id
_entity.type
_entity.pdbx_description
1 polymer ?
#
loop_
_entity_poly.entity_id
_entity_poly.type
_entity_poly.pdbx_seq_one_letter_code
_entity_poly.pdbx_strand_id
1 'polypeptide(L)'
;MSQLGSLFTHIISKSPESVQDQSPHRTPKLPDFIQHVRKLTGIRKEDVYCNLRIPDKLQSAKDDINVVILTGQGIFCIDVKPWRGTVSAHNQNWHLQVKEEDQNVTNTCIEQIEDPLKAIMTKTANFCGHLKRSGVSVHQSLFFPRVIFLSPDCELDEELRKKRELVLQSQIDDFLRSFRAGYMAWISDSLTPSWLSGHLSYRQMESVREVLRRVGTWDLVRLHCGEQLKGDFQGCQYIALNRQETDTLEFSRLKTLSADSLWALLGHAPQVTVKMYKRGPQGWLGKSLIATTTIPPNTCVIFRISGEETDAKISANTIHSITLSH
;
A
#
# COMPACT_ATOMS: atom_id res chain seq x y z
N MET A 1 -8.61 -60.94 19.10
CA MET A 1 -9.92 -60.86 19.78
C MET A 1 -9.76 -59.81 20.88
N SER A 2 -10.12 -58.57 20.58
CA SER A 2 -11.37 -57.92 21.06
C SER A 2 -11.20 -57.42 22.50
N GLN A 3 -11.50 -56.20 22.93
CA GLN A 3 -12.04 -54.98 22.35
C GLN A 3 -11.74 -53.89 23.41
N LEU A 4 -11.28 -52.71 23.00
CA LEU A 4 -11.20 -51.53 23.88
C LEU A 4 -12.59 -50.89 23.91
N GLY A 5 -13.27 -50.97 25.05
CA GLY A 5 -14.57 -50.36 25.30
C GLY A 5 -14.46 -49.14 26.21
N SER A 6 -14.82 -47.99 25.66
CA SER A 6 -15.01 -46.68 26.28
C SER A 6 -15.84 -46.73 27.58
N LEU A 7 -15.48 -45.90 28.57
CA LEU A 7 -16.48 -45.16 29.37
C LEU A 7 -15.94 -43.77 29.74
N PHE A 8 -16.58 -42.77 29.15
CA PHE A 8 -16.50 -41.35 29.50
C PHE A 8 -17.10 -41.11 30.89
N THR A 9 -16.42 -40.33 31.72
CA THR A 9 -17.05 -39.59 32.82
C THR A 9 -16.61 -38.13 32.79
N HIS A 10 -17.62 -37.28 32.62
CA HIS A 10 -17.57 -35.83 32.73
C HIS A 10 -17.03 -35.39 34.09
N ILE A 11 -16.04 -34.51 34.09
CA ILE A 11 -15.81 -33.57 35.19
C ILE A 11 -15.81 -32.17 34.58
N ILE A 12 -16.89 -31.46 34.87
CA ILE A 12 -17.08 -30.02 34.65
C ILE A 12 -16.15 -29.31 35.64
N SER A 13 -15.06 -28.74 35.15
CA SER A 13 -14.29 -27.75 35.88
C SER A 13 -14.59 -26.37 35.32
N LYS A 14 -15.05 -25.49 36.23
CA LYS A 14 -15.37 -24.10 36.03
C LYS A 14 -14.25 -23.37 35.29
N SER A 15 -14.65 -22.65 34.25
CA SER A 15 -13.89 -21.61 33.56
C SER A 15 -13.37 -20.56 34.55
N PRO A 16 -12.05 -20.33 34.64
CA PRO A 16 -11.53 -19.06 35.11
C PRO A 16 -11.81 -18.03 34.01
N GLU A 17 -12.44 -16.92 34.38
CA GLU A 17 -12.57 -15.72 33.55
C GLU A 17 -11.19 -15.37 32.98
N SER A 18 -11.00 -15.65 31.70
CA SER A 18 -9.83 -15.21 30.98
C SER A 18 -9.94 -13.72 30.80
N VAL A 19 -9.16 -13.02 31.62
CA VAL A 19 -8.65 -11.67 31.43
C VAL A 19 -8.70 -11.30 29.94
N GLN A 20 -9.49 -10.28 29.63
CA GLN A 20 -9.48 -9.61 28.34
C GLN A 20 -8.04 -9.18 28.05
N ASP A 21 -7.40 -9.95 27.18
CA ASP A 21 -6.09 -9.65 26.61
C ASP A 21 -6.27 -8.37 25.79
N GLN A 22 -5.99 -7.22 26.39
CA GLN A 22 -5.94 -5.94 25.70
C GLN A 22 -4.75 -6.02 24.74
N SER A 23 -5.02 -6.37 23.47
CA SER A 23 -3.99 -6.35 22.45
C SER A 23 -3.32 -4.97 22.44
N PRO A 24 -1.98 -4.87 22.41
CA PRO A 24 -1.32 -3.58 22.30
C PRO A 24 -1.83 -2.87 21.04
N HIS A 25 -2.16 -1.58 21.16
CA HIS A 25 -2.77 -0.76 20.12
C HIS A 25 -2.17 -1.03 18.73
N ARG A 26 -2.91 -1.75 17.88
CA ARG A 26 -2.48 -2.05 16.51
C ARG A 26 -2.43 -0.73 15.73
N THR A 27 -1.23 -0.29 15.33
CA THR A 27 -1.05 0.90 14.51
C THR A 27 -1.83 0.74 13.19
N PRO A 28 -2.71 1.68 12.84
CA PRO A 28 -3.44 1.65 11.57
C PRO A 28 -2.47 1.57 10.38
N LYS A 29 -2.85 0.80 9.36
CA LYS A 29 -2.09 0.69 8.12
C LYS A 29 -2.72 1.58 7.03
N LEU A 30 -1.99 1.77 5.93
CA LEU A 30 -2.47 2.54 4.78
C LEU A 30 -3.88 2.12 4.28
N PRO A 31 -4.23 0.82 4.18
CA PRO A 31 -5.60 0.43 3.78
C PRO A 31 -6.68 0.92 4.74
N ASP A 32 -6.40 0.90 6.05
CA ASP A 32 -7.33 1.38 7.08
C ASP A 32 -7.54 2.89 6.93
N PHE A 33 -6.46 3.64 6.67
CA PHE A 33 -6.52 5.07 6.36
C PHE A 33 -7.37 5.36 5.11
N ILE A 34 -7.17 4.62 4.01
CA ILE A 34 -7.97 4.82 2.78
C ILE A 34 -9.45 4.54 3.00
N GLN A 35 -9.78 3.51 3.78
CA GLN A 35 -11.17 3.22 4.14
C GLN A 35 -11.77 4.38 4.96
N HIS A 36 -11.00 4.92 5.90
CA HIS A 36 -11.41 6.05 6.72
C HIS A 36 -11.64 7.32 5.90
N VAL A 37 -10.73 7.66 4.98
CA VAL A 37 -10.89 8.76 4.01
C VAL A 37 -12.24 8.64 3.31
N ARG A 38 -12.54 7.49 2.71
CA ARG A 38 -13.78 7.30 1.94
C ARG A 38 -15.02 7.42 2.82
N LYS A 39 -14.98 6.84 4.03
CA LYS A 39 -16.12 6.86 4.97
C LYS A 39 -16.41 8.28 5.47
N LEU A 40 -15.39 9.03 5.84
CA LEU A 40 -15.57 10.33 6.49
C LEU A 40 -15.83 11.47 5.49
N THR A 41 -15.20 11.40 4.31
CA THR A 41 -15.26 12.49 3.31
C THR A 41 -16.37 12.30 2.29
N GLY A 42 -16.78 11.05 2.04
CA GLY A 42 -17.67 10.70 0.93
C GLY A 42 -17.01 10.81 -0.46
N ILE A 43 -15.70 11.03 -0.53
CA ILE A 43 -14.97 11.11 -1.80
C ILE A 43 -15.07 9.77 -2.53
N ARG A 44 -15.29 9.86 -3.84
CA ARG A 44 -15.46 8.71 -4.72
C ARG A 44 -14.14 7.95 -4.88
N LYS A 45 -14.22 6.64 -5.12
CA LYS A 45 -13.02 5.78 -5.21
C LYS A 45 -12.09 6.23 -6.35
N GLU A 46 -12.64 6.70 -7.46
CA GLU A 46 -11.93 7.21 -8.63
C GLU A 46 -11.20 8.54 -8.39
N ASP A 47 -11.38 9.16 -7.22
CA ASP A 47 -10.73 10.40 -6.83
C ASP A 47 -9.69 10.16 -5.70
N VAL A 48 -9.44 8.89 -5.33
CA VAL A 48 -8.42 8.46 -4.37
C VAL A 48 -7.50 7.44 -5.02
N TYR A 49 -6.23 7.80 -5.18
CA TYR A 49 -5.20 6.98 -5.81
C TYR A 49 -4.14 6.59 -4.80
N CYS A 50 -3.61 5.37 -4.92
CA CYS A 50 -2.61 4.86 -3.99
C CYS A 50 -1.33 4.42 -4.71
N ASN A 51 -0.19 4.64 -4.08
CA ASN A 51 1.13 4.18 -4.51
C ASN A 51 1.47 4.56 -5.96
N LEU A 52 1.17 5.80 -6.36
CA LEU A 52 1.41 6.30 -7.71
C LEU A 52 2.88 6.57 -7.95
N ARG A 53 3.46 5.92 -8.97
CA ARG A 53 4.85 6.12 -9.39
C ARG A 53 4.93 7.25 -10.41
N ILE A 54 5.00 8.47 -9.90
CA ILE A 54 5.11 9.65 -10.76
C ILE A 54 6.50 9.68 -11.42
N PRO A 55 6.59 9.67 -12.76
CA PRO A 55 7.85 9.81 -13.46
C PRO A 55 8.50 11.16 -13.16
N ASP A 56 9.75 11.14 -12.70
CA ASP A 56 10.55 12.33 -12.52
C ASP A 56 10.92 12.98 -13.88
N LYS A 57 11.82 13.97 -13.85
CA LYS A 57 12.31 14.64 -15.07
C LYS A 57 13.08 13.69 -16.00
N LEU A 58 13.75 12.69 -15.43
CA LEU A 58 14.50 11.66 -16.17
C LEU A 58 13.60 10.50 -16.60
N GLN A 59 12.30 10.57 -16.28
CA GLN A 59 11.31 9.50 -16.48
C GLN A 59 11.62 8.20 -15.72
N SER A 60 12.49 8.26 -14.72
CA SER A 60 12.81 7.16 -13.81
C SER A 60 11.99 7.29 -12.54
N ALA A 61 10.80 6.69 -12.50
CA ALA A 61 10.00 6.64 -11.27
C ALA A 61 10.57 5.60 -10.29
N LYS A 62 11.45 6.04 -9.39
CA LYS A 62 12.02 5.20 -8.31
C LYS A 62 11.18 5.19 -7.04
N ASP A 63 10.36 6.22 -6.83
CA ASP A 63 9.51 6.38 -5.66
C ASP A 63 8.05 6.57 -6.03
N ASP A 64 7.16 6.30 -5.07
CA ASP A 64 5.75 6.59 -5.17
C ASP A 64 5.26 7.63 -4.17
N ILE A 65 4.10 8.20 -4.50
CA ILE A 65 3.24 8.95 -3.57
C ILE A 65 2.24 7.97 -2.98
N ASN A 66 2.21 7.83 -1.64
CA ASN A 66 1.37 6.84 -0.96
C ASN A 66 -0.11 7.05 -1.27
N VAL A 67 -0.59 8.29 -1.19
CA VAL A 67 -1.98 8.64 -1.53
C VAL A 67 -2.04 9.96 -2.29
N VAL A 68 -2.81 9.98 -3.37
CA VAL A 68 -3.24 11.23 -4.03
C VAL A 68 -4.76 11.32 -3.93
N ILE A 69 -5.25 12.42 -3.35
CA ILE A 69 -6.69 12.72 -3.26
C ILE A 69 -6.99 13.92 -4.16
N LEU A 70 -7.90 13.72 -5.10
CA LEU A 70 -8.37 14.76 -6.01
C LEU A 70 -9.69 15.33 -5.49
N THR A 71 -9.72 16.64 -5.22
CA THR A 71 -10.94 17.34 -4.79
C THR A 71 -11.13 18.62 -5.61
N GLY A 72 -12.28 19.28 -5.47
CA GLY A 72 -12.49 20.59 -6.09
C GLY A 72 -11.50 21.66 -5.57
N GLN A 73 -11.00 21.53 -4.34
CA GLN A 73 -10.01 22.46 -3.77
C GLN A 73 -8.62 22.27 -4.38
N GLY A 74 -8.28 21.06 -4.83
CA GLY A 74 -6.98 20.76 -5.42
C GLY A 74 -6.57 19.31 -5.30
N ILE A 75 -5.26 19.10 -5.38
CA ILE A 75 -4.60 17.80 -5.46
C ILE A 75 -3.76 17.62 -4.20
N PHE A 76 -4.22 16.75 -3.31
CA PHE A 76 -3.51 16.44 -2.07
C PHE A 76 -2.57 15.27 -2.30
N CYS A 77 -1.27 15.51 -2.17
CA CYS A 77 -0.23 14.49 -2.27
C CYS A 77 0.23 14.13 -0.87
N ILE A 78 -0.06 12.90 -0.45
CA ILE A 78 0.06 12.49 0.94
C ILE A 78 1.10 11.37 1.05
N ASP A 79 2.07 11.57 1.91
CA ASP A 79 2.93 10.53 2.45
C ASP A 79 2.35 10.06 3.80
N VAL A 80 2.30 8.76 4.02
CA VAL A 80 1.65 8.16 5.19
C VAL A 80 2.70 7.41 5.99
N LYS A 81 2.91 7.82 7.25
CA LYS A 81 3.91 7.27 8.15
C LYS A 81 3.24 6.51 9.30
N PRO A 82 3.49 5.20 9.46
CA PRO A 82 3.03 4.43 10.61
C PRO A 82 3.95 4.60 11.84
N TRP A 83 4.67 5.73 11.93
CA TRP A 83 5.69 5.95 12.98
C TRP A 83 5.06 6.07 14.37
N ARG A 84 5.84 5.67 15.38
CA ARG A 84 5.50 5.75 16.81
C ARG A 84 6.68 6.38 17.54
N GLY A 85 6.45 7.03 18.68
CA GLY A 85 7.49 7.69 19.45
C GLY A 85 7.66 9.16 19.07
N THR A 86 8.80 9.74 19.46
CA THR A 86 9.07 11.17 19.29
C THR A 86 9.86 11.44 18.03
N VAL A 87 9.36 12.33 17.19
CA VAL A 87 9.96 12.78 15.94
C VAL A 87 10.50 14.19 16.14
N SER A 88 11.78 14.40 15.88
CA SER A 88 12.41 15.71 15.99
C SER A 88 13.18 16.09 14.73
N ALA A 89 13.22 17.39 14.42
CA ALA A 89 14.05 17.91 13.35
C ALA A 89 15.49 18.05 13.83
N HIS A 90 16.44 17.45 13.12
CA HIS A 90 17.86 17.52 13.45
C HIS A 90 18.71 17.83 12.21
N ASN A 91 19.05 19.12 12.04
CA ASN A 91 19.74 19.65 10.86
C ASN A 91 18.98 19.36 9.56
N GLN A 92 19.53 18.50 8.70
CA GLN A 92 18.95 18.14 7.39
C GLN A 92 18.11 16.86 7.44
N ASN A 93 18.11 16.15 8.57
CA ASN A 93 17.42 14.89 8.77
C ASN A 93 16.47 14.99 9.96
N TRP A 94 15.60 14.01 10.10
CA TRP A 94 14.73 13.86 11.25
C TRP A 94 15.22 12.69 12.09
N HIS A 95 15.01 12.76 13.39
CA HIS A 95 15.25 11.65 14.30
C HIS A 95 13.92 11.09 14.77
N LEU A 96 13.72 9.79 14.60
CA LEU A 96 12.63 9.03 15.20
C LEU A 96 13.16 8.30 16.41
N GLN A 97 12.73 8.75 17.59
CA GLN A 97 13.09 8.13 18.86
C GLN A 97 11.94 7.23 19.33
N VAL A 98 12.20 5.93 19.38
CA VAL A 98 11.25 4.93 19.90
C VAL A 98 11.78 4.42 21.24
N LYS A 99 10.93 4.50 22.26
CA LYS A 99 11.22 3.91 23.58
C LYS A 99 10.50 2.57 23.67
N GLU A 100 11.26 1.52 23.86
CA GLU A 100 10.76 0.19 24.16
C GLU A 100 11.01 -0.07 25.65
N GLU A 101 9.92 -0.19 26.41
CA GLU A 101 9.98 -0.60 27.81
C GLU A 101 9.80 -2.12 27.86
N ASP A 102 10.90 -2.82 28.10
CA ASP A 102 10.86 -4.19 28.60
C ASP A 102 10.94 -4.18 30.11
N GLN A 103 10.36 -5.19 30.76
CA GLN A 103 10.01 -5.30 32.18
C GLN A 103 11.03 -4.76 33.22
N ASN A 104 12.31 -4.54 32.87
CA ASN A 104 13.32 -3.90 33.72
C ASN A 104 14.32 -2.97 32.98
N VAL A 105 14.18 -2.73 31.67
CA VAL A 105 15.11 -1.92 30.87
C VAL A 105 14.34 -1.08 29.85
N THR A 106 14.55 0.24 29.88
CA THR A 106 14.07 1.14 28.82
C THR A 106 15.13 1.23 27.73
N ASN A 107 14.89 0.55 26.61
CA ASN A 107 15.72 0.70 25.42
C ASN A 107 15.23 1.89 24.60
N THR A 108 16.15 2.76 24.19
CA THR A 108 15.84 3.87 23.29
C THR A 108 16.51 3.61 21.96
N CYS A 109 15.72 3.39 20.92
CA CYS A 109 16.20 3.36 19.54
C CYS A 109 16.06 4.76 18.94
N ILE A 110 17.10 5.23 18.25
CA ILE A 110 17.06 6.48 17.49
C ILE A 110 17.40 6.15 16.05
N GLU A 111 16.42 6.33 15.17
CA GLU A 111 16.59 6.18 13.73
C GLU A 111 16.75 7.56 13.09
N GLN A 112 17.78 7.71 12.27
CA GLN A 112 17.96 8.90 11.45
C GLN A 112 17.25 8.70 10.11
N ILE A 113 16.32 9.59 9.79
CA ILE A 113 15.44 9.51 8.63
C ILE A 113 15.62 10.76 7.80
N GLU A 114 15.62 10.62 6.47
CA GLU A 114 15.55 11.77 5.58
C GLU A 114 14.27 12.57 5.81
N ASP A 115 14.32 13.89 5.59
CA ASP A 115 13.18 14.78 5.78
C ASP A 115 11.96 14.35 4.91
N PRO A 116 10.90 13.78 5.50
CA PRO A 116 9.74 13.30 4.76
C PRO A 116 8.94 14.45 4.15
N LEU A 117 9.00 15.64 4.74
CA LEU A 117 8.34 16.82 4.21
C LEU A 117 9.03 17.28 2.92
N LYS A 118 10.37 17.35 2.92
CA LYS A 118 11.15 17.66 1.72
C LYS A 118 10.91 16.61 0.62
N ALA A 119 10.83 15.33 1.00
CA ALA A 119 10.55 14.24 0.07
C ALA A 119 9.16 14.41 -0.60
N ILE A 120 8.09 14.60 0.17
CA ILE A 120 6.73 14.75 -0.40
C ILE A 120 6.59 16.04 -1.22
N MET A 121 7.26 17.14 -0.83
CA MET A 121 7.29 18.37 -1.63
C MET A 121 7.93 18.14 -3.00
N THR A 122 9.04 17.39 -3.04
CA THR A 122 9.73 17.03 -4.29
C THR A 122 8.86 16.14 -5.17
N LYS A 123 8.24 15.10 -4.59
CA LYS A 123 7.30 14.22 -5.29
C LYS A 123 6.10 15.00 -5.85
N THR A 124 5.58 15.95 -5.08
CA THR A 124 4.48 16.83 -5.49
C THR A 124 4.88 17.74 -6.67
N ALA A 125 6.08 18.31 -6.63
CA ALA A 125 6.61 19.12 -7.74
C ALA A 125 6.81 18.29 -9.00
N ASN A 126 7.31 17.06 -8.87
CA ASN A 126 7.42 16.11 -9.98
C ASN A 126 6.05 15.78 -10.57
N PHE A 127 5.02 15.62 -9.73
CA PHE A 127 3.66 15.37 -10.19
C PHE A 127 3.07 16.55 -10.96
N CYS A 128 3.23 17.77 -10.45
CA CYS A 128 2.85 18.97 -11.17
C CYS A 128 3.57 19.06 -12.53
N GLY A 129 4.88 18.77 -12.56
CA GLY A 129 5.66 18.74 -13.80
C GLY A 129 5.22 17.62 -14.77
N HIS A 130 4.80 16.46 -14.24
CA HIS A 130 4.26 15.37 -15.04
C HIS A 130 2.92 15.75 -15.69
N LEU A 131 1.99 16.33 -14.92
CA LEU A 131 0.72 16.81 -15.47
C LEU A 131 0.94 17.83 -16.60
N LYS A 132 1.84 18.78 -16.40
CA LYS A 132 2.19 19.78 -17.43
C LYS A 132 2.73 19.14 -18.71
N ARG A 133 3.63 18.15 -18.59
CA ARG A 133 4.16 17.38 -19.74
C ARG A 133 3.07 16.57 -20.45
N SER A 134 2.09 16.09 -19.70
CA SER A 134 0.91 15.38 -20.23
C SER A 134 -0.16 16.33 -20.79
N GLY A 135 0.14 17.62 -20.93
CA GLY A 135 -0.78 18.62 -21.51
C GLY A 135 -1.83 19.18 -20.54
N VAL A 136 -1.73 18.84 -19.25
CA VAL A 136 -2.68 19.28 -18.21
C VAL A 136 -2.07 20.41 -17.40
N SER A 137 -2.57 21.63 -17.60
CA SER A 137 -2.13 22.81 -16.84
C SER A 137 -2.95 22.97 -15.57
N VAL A 138 -2.29 22.77 -14.42
CA VAL A 138 -2.83 23.03 -13.08
C VAL A 138 -1.85 23.94 -12.36
N HIS A 139 -2.37 24.99 -11.72
CA HIS A 139 -1.53 25.93 -10.98
C HIS A 139 -0.90 25.25 -9.75
N GLN A 140 0.37 25.54 -9.48
CA GLN A 140 1.12 24.87 -8.40
C GLN A 140 0.49 25.10 -7.01
N SER A 141 -0.20 26.22 -6.80
CA SER A 141 -0.90 26.50 -5.53
C SER A 141 -2.05 25.54 -5.23
N LEU A 142 -2.50 24.76 -6.22
CA LEU A 142 -3.56 23.75 -6.06
C LEU A 142 -2.98 22.38 -5.71
N PHE A 143 -1.67 22.27 -5.50
CA PHE A 143 -1.04 21.04 -5.01
C PHE A 143 -0.69 21.19 -3.53
N PHE A 144 -1.18 20.24 -2.73
CA PHE A 144 -1.06 20.28 -1.28
C PHE A 144 -0.26 19.06 -0.80
N PRO A 145 1.06 19.20 -0.56
CA PRO A 145 1.85 18.15 0.06
C PRO A 145 1.46 17.97 1.52
N ARG A 146 1.32 16.73 1.97
CA ARG A 146 1.00 16.39 3.37
C ARG A 146 1.78 15.16 3.82
N VAL A 147 2.16 15.14 5.09
CA VAL A 147 2.66 13.95 5.78
C VAL A 147 1.70 13.62 6.91
N ILE A 148 1.15 12.41 6.89
CA ILE A 148 0.17 11.96 7.88
C ILE A 148 0.80 10.87 8.75
N PHE A 149 0.76 11.08 10.07
CA PHE A 149 1.21 10.09 11.06
C PHE A 149 0.01 9.29 11.55
N LEU A 150 0.04 7.97 11.36
CA LEU A 150 -1.11 7.10 11.67
C LEU A 150 -1.15 6.64 13.13
N SER A 151 -0.02 6.64 13.84
CA SER A 151 -0.01 6.21 15.23
C SER A 151 -0.49 7.33 16.16
N PRO A 152 -1.35 7.03 17.15
CA PRO A 152 -1.65 7.97 18.23
C PRO A 152 -0.41 8.27 19.10
N ASP A 153 0.54 7.33 19.18
CA ASP A 153 1.77 7.47 19.98
C ASP A 153 2.87 8.24 19.24
N CYS A 154 2.56 8.87 18.10
CA CYS A 154 3.52 9.69 17.37
C CYS A 154 3.46 11.13 17.88
N GLU A 155 4.58 11.61 18.42
CA GLU A 155 4.71 12.99 18.90
C GLU A 155 5.73 13.72 18.05
N LEU A 156 5.39 14.92 17.59
CA LEU A 156 6.34 15.81 16.90
C LEU A 156 6.95 16.79 17.90
N ASP A 157 8.18 17.22 17.68
CA ASP A 157 8.77 18.36 18.39
C ASP A 157 8.06 19.68 18.04
N GLU A 158 8.38 20.74 18.79
CA GLU A 158 7.71 22.04 18.64
C GLU A 158 7.94 22.71 17.29
N GLU A 159 9.09 22.48 16.64
CA GLU A 159 9.39 23.06 15.33
C GLU A 159 8.60 22.37 14.21
N LEU A 160 8.45 21.05 14.30
CA LEU A 160 7.65 20.26 13.38
C LEU A 160 6.15 20.49 13.60
N ARG A 161 5.68 20.63 14.85
CA ARG A 161 4.25 20.93 15.16
C ARG A 161 3.73 22.20 14.50
N LYS A 162 4.59 23.19 14.26
CA LYS A 162 4.22 24.45 13.58
C LYS A 162 3.95 24.29 12.08
N LYS A 163 4.36 23.17 11.48
CA LYS A 163 4.26 22.92 10.04
C LYS A 163 2.88 22.35 9.70
N ARG A 164 2.05 23.16 9.01
CA ARG A 164 0.70 22.81 8.57
C ARG A 164 0.63 21.60 7.63
N GLU A 165 1.75 21.25 7.01
CA GLU A 165 1.86 20.10 6.11
C GLU A 165 1.86 18.76 6.87
N LEU A 166 2.15 18.79 8.18
CA LEU A 166 2.18 17.64 9.05
C LEU A 166 0.84 17.47 9.75
N VAL A 167 0.29 16.26 9.70
CA VAL A 167 -1.01 15.93 10.30
C VAL A 167 -0.82 14.75 11.24
N LEU A 168 -1.01 15.01 12.53
CA LEU A 168 -1.02 13.96 13.56
C LEU A 168 -2.31 13.15 13.52
N GLN A 169 -2.28 11.95 14.11
CA GLN A 169 -3.45 11.05 14.15
C GLN A 169 -4.70 11.75 14.68
N SER A 170 -4.56 12.57 15.73
CA SER A 170 -5.66 13.31 16.36
C SER A 170 -6.28 14.38 15.47
N GLN A 171 -5.56 14.83 14.45
CA GLN A 171 -5.97 15.89 13.51
C GLN A 171 -6.53 15.33 12.19
N ILE A 172 -6.38 14.03 11.94
CA ILE A 172 -6.80 13.40 10.67
C ILE A 172 -8.27 13.68 10.38
N ASP A 173 -9.15 13.53 11.36
CA ASP A 173 -10.59 13.71 11.16
C ASP A 173 -10.93 15.14 10.71
N ASP A 174 -10.36 16.15 11.35
CA ASP A 174 -10.59 17.55 11.00
C ASP A 174 -10.00 17.90 9.64
N PHE A 175 -8.80 17.39 9.36
CA PHE A 175 -8.19 17.49 8.05
C PHE A 175 -9.09 16.89 6.95
N LEU A 176 -9.63 15.69 7.15
CA LEU A 176 -10.50 15.04 6.18
C LEU A 176 -11.86 15.75 6.03
N ARG A 177 -12.44 16.25 7.13
CA ARG A 177 -13.69 17.03 7.08
C ARG A 177 -13.55 18.29 6.22
N SER A 178 -12.36 18.89 6.15
CA SER A 178 -12.09 20.05 5.29
C SER A 178 -12.37 19.79 3.80
N PHE A 179 -12.29 18.53 3.35
CA PHE A 179 -12.60 18.16 1.97
C PHE A 179 -14.09 18.22 1.66
N ARG A 180 -14.95 17.94 2.65
CA ARG A 180 -16.41 17.95 2.49
C ARG A 180 -16.94 19.37 2.28
N ALA A 181 -16.39 20.35 3.00
CA ALA A 181 -16.73 21.76 2.86
C ALA A 181 -16.42 22.28 1.44
N GLY A 182 -15.32 21.83 0.84
CA GLY A 182 -14.95 22.17 -0.54
C GLY A 182 -15.86 21.60 -1.60
N TYR A 183 -16.40 20.39 -1.40
CA TYR A 183 -17.27 19.76 -2.40
C TYR A 183 -18.61 20.49 -2.55
N MET A 184 -19.20 20.97 -1.45
CA MET A 184 -20.48 21.71 -1.48
C MET A 184 -20.34 23.11 -2.08
N ALA A 185 -19.24 23.82 -1.77
CA ALA A 185 -18.94 25.13 -2.37
C ALA A 185 -18.56 25.02 -3.85
N TRP A 186 -17.89 23.94 -4.25
CA TRP A 186 -17.49 23.70 -5.64
C TRP A 186 -18.67 23.41 -6.58
N ILE A 187 -19.73 22.73 -6.10
CA ILE A 187 -20.94 22.50 -6.90
C ILE A 187 -21.63 23.83 -7.26
N SER A 188 -21.64 24.81 -6.34
CA SER A 188 -22.19 26.14 -6.62
C SER A 188 -21.33 26.97 -7.58
N ASP A 189 -20.02 26.74 -7.64
CA ASP A 189 -19.04 27.54 -8.41
C ASP A 189 -18.72 26.98 -9.81
N SER A 190 -19.56 26.09 -10.34
CA SER A 190 -19.31 25.30 -11.57
C SER A 190 -19.05 26.09 -12.87
N LEU A 191 -19.17 27.43 -12.85
CA LEU A 191 -18.96 28.31 -14.00
C LEU A 191 -17.77 29.28 -13.83
N THR A 192 -17.05 29.23 -12.71
CA THR A 192 -15.95 30.15 -12.43
C THR A 192 -14.60 29.55 -12.86
N PRO A 193 -13.85 30.20 -13.77
CA PRO A 193 -12.52 29.74 -14.16
C PRO A 193 -11.57 29.57 -12.97
N SER A 194 -10.71 28.55 -12.99
CA SER A 194 -9.85 28.17 -11.85
C SER A 194 -8.85 29.23 -11.38
N TRP A 195 -8.47 30.16 -12.26
CA TRP A 195 -7.61 31.30 -11.92
C TRP A 195 -8.32 32.37 -11.08
N LEU A 196 -9.65 32.40 -11.09
CA LEU A 196 -10.48 33.32 -10.28
C LEU A 196 -11.03 32.64 -9.02
N SER A 197 -11.39 31.35 -9.11
CA SER A 197 -11.99 30.63 -7.97
C SER A 197 -10.95 30.08 -6.99
N GLY A 198 -9.69 29.87 -7.40
CA GLY A 198 -8.72 29.16 -6.58
C GLY A 198 -9.04 27.66 -6.39
N HIS A 199 -9.86 27.10 -7.27
CA HIS A 199 -10.33 25.70 -7.25
C HIS A 199 -10.04 25.02 -8.60
N LEU A 200 -10.03 23.69 -8.64
CA LEU A 200 -9.96 22.92 -9.89
C LEU A 200 -11.31 22.98 -10.61
N SER A 201 -11.29 23.34 -11.90
CA SER A 201 -12.47 23.20 -12.75
C SER A 201 -12.78 21.71 -13.02
N TYR A 202 -14.04 21.39 -13.36
CA TYR A 202 -14.45 20.02 -13.71
C TYR A 202 -13.58 19.41 -14.84
N ARG A 203 -13.27 20.22 -15.86
CA ARG A 203 -12.42 19.80 -16.99
C ARG A 203 -11.00 19.50 -16.53
N GLN A 204 -10.43 20.30 -15.63
CA GLN A 204 -9.12 20.01 -15.05
C GLN A 204 -9.15 18.74 -14.23
N MET A 205 -10.19 18.52 -13.42
CA MET A 205 -10.34 17.27 -12.66
C MET A 205 -10.40 16.04 -13.56
N GLU A 206 -11.20 16.05 -14.63
CA GLU A 206 -11.24 14.91 -15.57
C GLU A 206 -9.90 14.73 -16.30
N SER A 207 -9.24 15.83 -16.68
CA SER A 207 -7.93 15.75 -17.34
C SER A 207 -6.86 15.16 -16.40
N VAL A 208 -6.86 15.55 -15.13
CA VAL A 208 -5.98 14.96 -14.10
C VAL A 208 -6.32 13.49 -13.89
N ARG A 209 -7.60 13.14 -13.80
CA ARG A 209 -8.08 11.75 -13.67
C ARG A 209 -7.56 10.89 -14.81
N GLU A 210 -7.62 11.37 -16.03
CA GLU A 210 -7.14 10.64 -17.20
C GLU A 210 -5.63 10.42 -17.20
N VAL A 211 -4.85 11.41 -16.75
CA VAL A 211 -3.40 11.21 -16.55
C VAL A 211 -3.14 10.18 -15.46
N LEU A 212 -3.81 10.31 -14.30
CA LEU A 212 -3.63 9.41 -13.16
C LEU A 212 -4.01 7.95 -13.46
N ARG A 213 -5.01 7.70 -14.32
CA ARG A 213 -5.34 6.35 -14.81
C ARG A 213 -4.21 5.67 -15.55
N ARG A 214 -3.31 6.45 -16.16
CA ARG A 214 -2.17 5.96 -16.97
C ARG A 214 -0.88 5.89 -16.17
N VAL A 215 -0.85 6.48 -14.97
CA VAL A 215 0.30 6.39 -14.07
C VAL A 215 0.36 5.01 -13.45
N GLY A 216 1.49 4.33 -13.64
CA GLY A 216 1.73 3.01 -13.06
C GLY A 216 1.85 3.03 -11.54
N THR A 217 1.66 1.86 -10.95
CA THR A 217 1.94 1.59 -9.53
C THR A 217 3.04 0.54 -9.42
N TRP A 218 3.20 -0.09 -8.26
CA TRP A 218 4.16 -1.16 -8.07
C TRP A 218 3.50 -2.53 -8.25
N ASP A 219 4.27 -3.51 -8.71
CA ASP A 219 3.89 -4.91 -8.59
C ASP A 219 3.95 -5.32 -7.11
N LEU A 220 3.07 -6.24 -6.73
CA LEU A 220 2.92 -6.67 -5.34
C LEU A 220 3.06 -8.18 -5.24
N VAL A 221 4.11 -8.64 -4.56
CA VAL A 221 4.31 -10.05 -4.23
C VAL A 221 3.76 -10.28 -2.83
N ARG A 222 2.80 -11.21 -2.70
CA ARG A 222 2.34 -11.71 -1.41
C ARG A 222 2.99 -13.06 -1.17
N LEU A 223 3.65 -13.20 -0.03
CA LEU A 223 4.24 -14.45 0.43
C LEU A 223 3.23 -15.27 1.24
N HIS A 224 3.42 -16.59 1.30
CA HIS A 224 2.58 -17.49 2.09
C HIS A 224 2.63 -17.20 3.60
N CYS A 225 3.71 -16.60 4.10
CA CYS A 225 3.81 -16.14 5.49
C CYS A 225 2.95 -14.90 5.79
N GLY A 226 2.30 -14.31 4.77
CA GLY A 226 1.47 -13.11 4.90
C GLY A 226 2.21 -11.80 4.64
N GLU A 227 3.53 -11.83 4.50
CA GLU A 227 4.32 -10.66 4.11
C GLU A 227 4.01 -10.22 2.67
N GLN A 228 4.20 -8.93 2.42
CA GLN A 228 3.98 -8.33 1.12
C GLN A 228 5.20 -7.50 0.71
N LEU A 229 5.75 -7.83 -0.45
CA LEU A 229 6.84 -7.10 -1.06
C LEU A 229 6.30 -6.24 -2.21
N LYS A 230 6.90 -5.07 -2.36
CA LYS A 230 6.53 -4.05 -3.34
C LYS A 230 7.73 -3.79 -4.24
N GLY A 231 7.53 -3.72 -5.54
CA GLY A 231 8.64 -3.63 -6.49
C GLY A 231 8.22 -3.94 -7.93
N ASP A 232 9.17 -4.34 -8.75
CA ASP A 232 8.98 -4.63 -10.17
C ASP A 232 9.25 -6.10 -10.48
N PHE A 233 8.26 -6.80 -11.03
CA PHE A 233 8.44 -8.16 -11.54
C PHE A 233 9.26 -8.13 -12.83
N GLN A 234 10.43 -8.78 -12.78
CA GLN A 234 11.36 -8.84 -13.91
C GLN A 234 11.17 -10.12 -14.73
N GLY A 235 10.77 -11.22 -14.10
CA GLY A 235 10.54 -12.48 -14.80
C GLY A 235 10.46 -13.68 -13.90
N CYS A 236 10.05 -14.81 -14.47
CA CYS A 236 10.10 -16.12 -13.83
C CYS A 236 10.43 -17.15 -14.90
N GLN A 237 11.41 -18.02 -14.63
CA GLN A 237 11.74 -19.09 -15.56
C GLN A 237 10.49 -19.98 -15.76
N TYR A 238 10.27 -20.48 -16.97
CA TYR A 238 9.13 -21.33 -17.34
C TYR A 238 7.76 -20.65 -17.39
N ILE A 239 7.68 -19.34 -17.16
CA ILE A 239 6.43 -18.56 -17.28
C ILE A 239 6.58 -17.55 -18.41
N ALA A 240 5.86 -17.78 -19.51
CA ALA A 240 5.66 -16.76 -20.55
C ALA A 240 4.51 -15.84 -20.13
N LEU A 241 4.84 -14.61 -19.71
CA LEU A 241 3.88 -13.66 -19.17
C LEU A 241 3.57 -12.55 -20.18
N ASN A 242 2.30 -12.42 -20.56
CA ASN A 242 1.80 -11.20 -21.20
C ASN A 242 1.26 -10.25 -20.13
N ARG A 243 2.01 -9.21 -19.78
CA ARG A 243 1.63 -8.22 -18.75
C ARG A 243 0.38 -7.41 -19.10
N GLN A 244 0.13 -7.17 -20.39
CA GLN A 244 -1.04 -6.39 -20.83
C GLN A 244 -2.34 -7.15 -20.57
N GLU A 245 -2.30 -8.48 -20.67
CA GLU A 245 -3.47 -9.34 -20.48
C GLU A 245 -3.57 -9.89 -19.05
N THR A 246 -2.46 -10.03 -18.34
CA THR A 246 -2.41 -10.69 -17.02
C THR A 246 -2.44 -9.67 -15.89
N ASP A 247 -3.29 -9.92 -14.90
CA ASP A 247 -3.41 -9.11 -13.67
C ASP A 247 -2.77 -9.78 -12.47
N THR A 248 -3.00 -11.09 -12.29
CA THR A 248 -2.53 -11.81 -11.12
C THR A 248 -1.90 -13.15 -11.53
N LEU A 249 -0.75 -13.47 -10.95
CA LEU A 249 -0.19 -14.81 -10.90
C LEU A 249 -0.46 -15.40 -9.51
N GLU A 250 -1.06 -16.58 -9.43
CA GLU A 250 -1.28 -17.30 -8.18
C GLU A 250 -0.46 -18.58 -8.16
N PHE A 251 0.31 -18.75 -7.08
CA PHE A 251 1.23 -19.85 -6.90
C PHE A 251 0.62 -20.80 -5.87
N SER A 252 0.45 -22.05 -6.26
CA SER A 252 -0.15 -23.07 -5.42
C SER A 252 0.72 -24.31 -5.42
N ARG A 253 0.93 -24.86 -4.22
CA ARG A 253 1.54 -26.18 -4.05
C ARG A 253 0.44 -27.22 -4.27
N LEU A 254 0.70 -28.25 -5.06
CA LEU A 254 -0.13 -29.44 -5.01
C LEU A 254 -0.07 -29.96 -3.56
N LYS A 255 -1.23 -30.01 -2.90
CA LYS A 255 -1.40 -30.52 -1.54
C LYS A 255 -2.08 -31.88 -1.63
N THR A 256 -1.48 -32.84 -2.32
CA THR A 256 -1.94 -34.22 -2.23
C THR A 256 -1.07 -34.94 -1.21
N LEU A 257 -1.36 -34.69 0.06
CA LEU A 257 -0.58 -35.13 1.23
C LEU A 257 -0.34 -36.66 1.30
N SER A 258 -1.12 -37.48 0.60
CA SER A 258 -0.87 -38.93 0.50
C SER A 258 -0.09 -39.35 -0.75
N ALA A 259 -0.22 -38.60 -1.85
CA ALA A 259 0.39 -38.95 -3.13
C ALA A 259 1.81 -38.39 -3.22
N ASP A 260 2.05 -37.16 -2.77
CA ASP A 260 3.33 -36.47 -2.96
C ASP A 260 4.49 -37.16 -2.21
N SER A 261 4.22 -37.76 -1.05
CA SER A 261 5.20 -38.55 -0.29
C SER A 261 5.54 -39.88 -0.99
N LEU A 262 4.59 -40.50 -1.69
CA LEU A 262 4.81 -41.74 -2.45
C LEU A 262 5.48 -41.47 -3.79
N TRP A 263 5.12 -40.37 -4.45
CA TRP A 263 5.74 -39.93 -5.70
C TRP A 263 7.17 -39.43 -5.49
N ALA A 264 7.47 -38.77 -4.37
CA ALA A 264 8.82 -38.38 -4.00
C ALA A 264 9.76 -39.58 -3.84
N LEU A 265 9.27 -40.71 -3.32
CA LEU A 265 10.02 -41.97 -3.23
C LEU A 265 10.29 -42.62 -4.60
N LEU A 266 9.49 -42.27 -5.61
CA LEU A 266 9.65 -42.68 -7.02
C LEU A 266 10.45 -41.66 -7.85
N GLY A 267 11.03 -40.64 -7.21
CA GLY A 267 11.88 -39.63 -7.87
C GLY A 267 11.13 -38.45 -8.50
N HIS A 268 9.83 -38.29 -8.26
CA HIS A 268 9.09 -37.13 -8.75
C HIS A 268 9.35 -35.90 -7.87
N ALA A 269 9.83 -34.82 -8.49
CA ALA A 269 10.05 -33.54 -7.80
C ALA A 269 8.72 -32.81 -7.57
N PRO A 270 8.49 -32.22 -6.38
CA PRO A 270 7.26 -31.49 -6.08
C PRO A 270 7.10 -30.29 -7.02
N GLN A 271 5.94 -30.11 -7.65
CA GLN A 271 5.71 -29.03 -8.60
C GLN A 271 4.90 -27.89 -8.00
N VAL A 272 5.14 -26.67 -8.48
CA VAL A 272 4.34 -25.49 -8.16
C VAL A 272 3.44 -25.19 -9.36
N THR A 273 2.14 -25.15 -9.14
CA THR A 273 1.16 -24.78 -10.16
C THR A 273 0.95 -23.28 -10.10
N VAL A 274 1.20 -22.61 -11.23
CA VAL A 274 0.99 -21.17 -11.39
C VAL A 274 -0.22 -20.92 -12.28
N LYS A 275 -1.22 -20.24 -11.74
CA LYS A 275 -2.41 -19.79 -12.46
C LYS A 275 -2.28 -18.31 -12.81
N MET A 276 -2.50 -17.97 -14.07
CA MET A 276 -2.47 -16.61 -14.57
C MET A 276 -3.88 -16.13 -14.84
N TYR A 277 -4.30 -15.04 -14.20
CA TYR A 277 -5.64 -14.49 -14.33
C TYR A 277 -5.67 -13.25 -15.20
N LYS A 278 -6.74 -13.15 -16.00
CA LYS A 278 -6.98 -12.06 -16.92
C LYS A 278 -7.25 -10.76 -16.19
N ARG A 279 -6.70 -9.68 -16.75
CA ARG A 279 -6.94 -8.30 -16.36
C ARG A 279 -8.34 -7.86 -16.76
N GLY A 280 -8.99 -7.14 -15.85
CA GLY A 280 -10.33 -6.61 -16.06
C GLY A 280 -11.28 -6.88 -14.89
N PRO A 281 -12.55 -6.46 -15.02
CA PRO A 281 -13.55 -6.66 -14.00
C PRO A 281 -13.78 -8.15 -13.74
N GLN A 282 -13.92 -8.51 -12.47
CA GLN A 282 -14.33 -9.85 -12.08
C GLN A 282 -15.79 -10.05 -12.48
N GLY A 283 -16.05 -11.02 -13.34
CA GLY A 283 -17.42 -11.43 -13.66
C GLY A 283 -18.04 -12.19 -12.49
N TRP A 284 -19.31 -12.54 -12.61
CA TRP A 284 -20.01 -13.35 -11.61
C TRP A 284 -19.34 -14.71 -11.36
N LEU A 285 -18.68 -15.28 -12.38
CA LEU A 285 -17.92 -16.53 -12.30
C LEU A 285 -16.49 -16.35 -11.72
N GLY A 286 -16.16 -15.19 -11.18
CA GLY A 286 -14.85 -14.89 -10.61
C GLY A 286 -13.82 -14.40 -11.64
N LYS A 287 -12.54 -14.58 -11.31
CA LYS A 287 -11.41 -14.17 -12.17
C LYS A 287 -11.28 -15.12 -13.36
N SER A 288 -11.29 -14.58 -14.57
CA SER A 288 -11.05 -15.37 -15.78
C SER A 288 -9.60 -15.88 -15.81
N LEU A 289 -9.41 -17.18 -15.98
CA LEU A 289 -8.10 -17.82 -16.09
C LEU A 289 -7.60 -17.70 -17.54
N ILE A 290 -6.38 -17.20 -17.74
CA ILE A 290 -5.71 -17.16 -19.05
C ILE A 290 -4.98 -18.47 -19.29
N ALA A 291 -4.15 -18.87 -18.34
CA ALA A 291 -3.24 -19.99 -18.49
C ALA A 291 -2.90 -20.60 -17.13
N THR A 292 -2.52 -21.87 -17.15
CA THR A 292 -1.97 -22.59 -16.02
C THR A 292 -0.70 -23.29 -16.47
N THR A 293 0.36 -23.19 -15.67
CA THR A 293 1.63 -23.87 -15.93
C THR A 293 2.13 -24.52 -14.64
N THR A 294 2.87 -25.61 -14.75
CA THR A 294 3.56 -26.23 -13.62
C THR A 294 5.06 -25.98 -13.75
N ILE A 295 5.67 -25.51 -12.67
CA ILE A 295 7.10 -25.17 -12.64
C ILE A 295 7.82 -25.95 -11.54
N PRO A 296 9.13 -26.21 -11.70
CA PRO A 296 9.94 -26.77 -10.64
C PRO A 296 9.90 -25.94 -9.36
N PRO A 297 10.02 -26.54 -8.18
CA PRO A 297 9.84 -25.89 -6.88
C PRO A 297 11.00 -24.95 -6.52
N ASN A 298 12.17 -25.20 -7.11
CA ASN A 298 13.39 -24.39 -7.00
C ASN A 298 13.42 -23.23 -8.02
N THR A 299 12.36 -23.05 -8.81
CA THR A 299 12.24 -21.90 -9.71
C THR A 299 12.17 -20.63 -8.89
N CYS A 300 12.93 -19.61 -9.28
CA CYS A 300 12.88 -18.29 -8.66
C CYS A 300 12.16 -17.29 -9.57
N VAL A 301 11.35 -16.45 -8.95
CA VAL A 301 10.88 -15.19 -9.51
C VAL A 301 11.97 -14.15 -9.31
N ILE A 302 12.30 -13.43 -10.38
CA ILE A 302 13.20 -12.28 -10.36
C ILE A 302 12.35 -11.04 -10.10
N PHE A 303 12.64 -10.35 -9.01
CA PHE A 303 11.85 -9.21 -8.54
C PHE A 303 12.76 -8.11 -8.01
N ARG A 304 12.62 -6.88 -8.52
CA ARG A 304 13.36 -5.73 -8.01
C ARG A 304 12.56 -5.07 -6.90
N ILE A 305 13.00 -5.19 -5.66
CA ILE A 305 12.30 -4.59 -4.52
C ILE A 305 12.40 -3.06 -4.61
N SER A 306 11.31 -2.37 -4.25
CA SER A 306 11.25 -0.90 -4.24
C SER A 306 12.37 -0.33 -3.37
N GLY A 307 13.17 0.59 -3.94
CA GLY A 307 14.31 1.20 -3.26
C GLY A 307 15.63 0.43 -3.41
N GLU A 308 15.61 -0.78 -3.98
CA GLU A 308 16.83 -1.55 -4.27
C GLU A 308 17.25 -1.41 -5.73
N GLU A 309 18.56 -1.39 -5.98
CA GLU A 309 19.14 -1.34 -7.33
C GLU A 309 19.32 -2.73 -7.94
N THR A 310 19.31 -3.78 -7.11
CA THR A 310 19.58 -5.17 -7.51
C THR A 310 18.33 -6.03 -7.49
N ASP A 311 18.29 -7.03 -8.36
CA ASP A 311 17.17 -7.98 -8.42
C ASP A 311 17.28 -9.05 -7.34
N ALA A 312 16.19 -9.23 -6.59
CA ALA A 312 16.03 -10.33 -5.66
C ALA A 312 15.54 -11.60 -6.38
N LYS A 313 16.01 -12.76 -5.91
CA LYS A 313 15.53 -14.07 -6.35
C LYS A 313 14.61 -14.65 -5.28
N ILE A 314 13.31 -14.60 -5.53
CA ILE A 314 12.29 -15.08 -4.60
C ILE A 314 11.84 -16.46 -5.05
N SER A 315 11.96 -17.46 -4.18
CA SER A 315 11.54 -18.82 -4.51
C SER A 315 10.04 -18.90 -4.79
N ALA A 316 9.65 -19.52 -5.91
CA ALA A 316 8.24 -19.65 -6.29
C ALA A 316 7.40 -20.40 -5.25
N ASN A 317 8.04 -21.26 -4.44
CA ASN A 317 7.36 -22.00 -3.39
C ASN A 317 6.93 -21.13 -2.18
N THR A 318 7.54 -19.96 -1.96
CA THR A 318 7.19 -19.06 -0.84
C THR A 318 6.16 -18.02 -1.25
N ILE A 319 6.00 -17.79 -2.54
CA ILE A 319 5.04 -16.85 -3.11
C ILE A 319 3.65 -17.46 -3.06
N HIS A 320 2.69 -16.68 -2.58
CA HIS A 320 1.27 -16.98 -2.70
C HIS A 320 0.71 -16.39 -4.00
N SER A 321 0.98 -15.11 -4.26
CA SER A 321 0.49 -14.43 -5.46
C SER A 321 1.32 -13.21 -5.82
N ILE A 322 1.32 -12.86 -7.10
CA ILE A 322 1.88 -11.60 -7.62
C ILE A 322 0.77 -10.84 -8.33
N THR A 323 0.51 -9.61 -7.93
CA THR A 323 -0.39 -8.69 -8.63
C THR A 323 0.45 -7.72 -9.45
N LEU A 324 0.17 -7.64 -10.74
CA LEU A 324 0.90 -6.84 -11.71
C LEU A 324 0.24 -5.47 -11.87
N SER A 325 1.03 -4.42 -11.70
CA SER A 325 0.67 -3.06 -12.07
C SER A 325 0.63 -2.90 -13.60
N HIS A 326 -0.03 -1.81 -14.03
CA HIS A 326 -0.22 -1.46 -15.45
C HIS A 326 1.06 -0.97 -16.12
#